data_AF-A0A957KBZ6-F1
#
_entry.id   AF-A0A957KBZ6-F1
#
_cell.length_a   1.000
_cell.length_b   1.000
_cell.length_c   1.000
_cell.angle_alpha   90.00
_cell.angle_beta   90.00
_cell.angle_gamma   90.00
#
_symmetry.space_group_name_H-M   'P 1'
#
loop_
_entity.id
_entity.type
_entity.pdbx_description
1 polymer ?
#
loop_
_entity_poly.entity_id
_entity_poly.type
_entity_poly.pdbx_seq_one_letter_code
_entity_poly.pdbx_strand_id
1 'polypeptide(L)'
;ATGELYKPEDLNVINFNDVGTAMLQDAVWVTDSWISQDGNDAIAEKFLRATFRGWMFCRDNLDACVQHVLNAGPTLGESHMRWQLNEVNALIWPSPNGIGVMDQGLYDQTVNVAIEGGVLTAAPDAGAVRTDLAAAALEGIDGDTTGAGFSKISVELNPGGE
;
A
#
# COMPACT_ATOMS: atom_id res chain seq x y z
N ALA A 1 6.15 -6.32 -34.42
CA ALA A 1 6.58 -5.45 -33.31
C ALA A 1 7.86 -4.74 -33.73
N THR A 2 8.04 -3.47 -33.38
CA THR A 2 9.18 -2.62 -33.79
C THR A 2 10.51 -3.05 -33.18
N GLY A 3 10.49 -3.91 -32.15
CA GLY A 3 11.69 -4.32 -31.41
C GLY A 3 12.14 -3.30 -30.37
N GLU A 4 11.47 -2.15 -30.30
CA GLU A 4 11.69 -1.12 -29.29
C GLU A 4 10.80 -1.38 -28.05
N LEU A 5 11.27 -0.98 -26.88
CA LEU A 5 10.49 -1.03 -25.64
C LEU A 5 9.41 0.06 -25.66
N TYR A 6 8.22 -0.25 -25.13
CA TYR A 6 7.15 0.74 -24.95
C TYR A 6 7.56 1.83 -23.96
N LYS A 7 7.16 3.05 -24.24
CA LYS A 7 7.32 4.23 -23.39
C LYS A 7 5.98 4.62 -22.77
N PRO A 8 5.98 5.39 -21.66
CA PRO A 8 4.73 5.90 -21.07
C PRO A 8 3.84 6.65 -22.06
N GLU A 9 4.43 7.41 -23.00
CA GLU A 9 3.70 8.12 -24.07
C GLU A 9 3.02 7.20 -25.11
N ASP A 10 3.38 5.92 -25.16
CA ASP A 10 2.72 4.92 -26.00
C ASP A 10 1.46 4.33 -25.34
N LEU A 11 1.22 4.64 -24.06
CA LEU A 11 0.15 4.06 -23.26
C LEU A 11 -1.02 5.02 -23.12
N ASN A 12 -2.23 4.48 -23.24
CA ASN A 12 -3.44 5.18 -22.78
C ASN A 12 -3.61 4.90 -21.30
N VAL A 13 -3.49 5.93 -20.47
CA VAL A 13 -3.67 5.82 -19.02
C VAL A 13 -5.12 6.12 -18.66
N ILE A 14 -5.76 5.18 -17.96
CA ILE A 14 -7.11 5.36 -17.40
C ILE A 14 -6.94 5.41 -15.88
N ASN A 15 -7.23 6.57 -15.28
CA ASN A 15 -7.23 6.73 -13.84
C ASN A 15 -8.65 6.46 -13.31
N PHE A 16 -8.81 5.40 -12.52
CA PHE A 16 -10.12 5.04 -11.96
C PHE A 16 -10.64 6.07 -10.95
N ASN A 17 -9.77 6.92 -10.40
CA ASN A 17 -10.19 8.03 -9.56
C ASN A 17 -10.94 9.10 -10.36
N ASP A 18 -10.58 9.36 -11.62
CA ASP A 18 -11.20 10.40 -12.45
C ASP A 18 -12.66 10.05 -12.80
N VAL A 19 -13.00 8.76 -12.73
CA VAL A 19 -14.33 8.22 -13.05
C VAL A 19 -15.04 7.63 -11.84
N GLY A 20 -14.48 7.78 -10.63
CA GLY A 20 -15.11 7.36 -9.37
C GLY A 20 -15.21 5.86 -9.13
N THR A 21 -14.43 5.04 -9.84
CA THR A 21 -14.46 3.56 -9.73
C THR A 21 -13.21 2.97 -9.08
N ALA A 22 -12.35 3.82 -8.49
CA ALA A 22 -11.19 3.35 -7.75
C ALA A 22 -11.62 2.58 -6.49
N MET A 23 -10.86 1.56 -6.13
CA MET A 23 -11.12 0.70 -4.99
C MET A 23 -9.85 0.56 -4.16
N LEU A 24 -9.99 0.44 -2.84
CA LEU A 24 -8.91 -0.01 -1.97
C LEU A 24 -8.55 -1.46 -2.33
N GLN A 25 -7.26 -1.76 -2.43
CA GLN A 25 -6.77 -3.06 -2.90
C GLN A 25 -6.11 -3.85 -1.78
N ASP A 26 -4.94 -3.39 -1.32
CA ASP A 26 -4.15 -4.12 -0.33
C ASP A 26 -4.62 -3.81 1.09
N ALA A 27 -4.94 -4.87 1.84
CA ALA A 27 -5.38 -4.80 3.22
C ALA A 27 -4.85 -5.99 4.02
N VAL A 28 -4.75 -5.81 5.35
CA VAL A 28 -4.40 -6.87 6.30
C VAL A 28 -5.68 -7.47 6.85
N TRP A 29 -5.83 -8.79 6.75
CA TRP A 29 -7.02 -9.51 7.17
C TRP A 29 -6.70 -10.48 8.31
N VAL A 30 -7.63 -10.59 9.25
CA VAL A 30 -7.64 -11.60 10.32
C VAL A 30 -9.06 -12.15 10.46
N THR A 31 -9.21 -13.33 11.06
CA THR A 31 -10.54 -13.87 11.35
C THR A 31 -11.09 -13.27 12.64
N ASP A 32 -12.41 -13.08 12.71
CA ASP A 32 -13.10 -12.64 13.93
C ASP A 32 -12.78 -13.55 15.14
N SER A 33 -12.72 -14.86 14.88
CA SER A 33 -12.38 -15.87 15.89
C SER A 33 -10.96 -15.75 16.44
N TRP A 34 -10.03 -15.19 15.66
CA TRP A 34 -8.67 -14.97 16.10
C TRP A 34 -8.56 -13.64 16.83
N ILE A 35 -9.05 -12.54 16.25
CA ILE A 35 -8.91 -11.21 16.86
C ILE A 35 -9.66 -11.06 18.19
N SER A 36 -10.70 -11.89 18.42
CA SER A 36 -11.48 -11.90 19.67
C SER A 36 -10.81 -12.66 20.83
N GLN A 37 -9.66 -13.32 20.61
CA GLN A 37 -8.94 -14.01 21.69
C GLN A 37 -8.10 -13.01 22.48
N ASP A 38 -8.05 -13.20 23.81
CA ASP A 38 -7.33 -12.33 24.74
C ASP A 38 -5.87 -12.08 24.28
N GLY A 39 -5.56 -10.81 24.00
CA GLY A 39 -4.22 -10.35 23.62
C GLY A 39 -3.89 -10.40 22.13
N ASN A 40 -4.76 -10.94 21.27
CA ASN A 40 -4.52 -10.97 19.82
C ASN A 40 -4.68 -9.58 19.16
N ASP A 41 -5.49 -8.70 19.73
CA ASP A 41 -5.54 -7.28 19.40
C ASP A 41 -4.17 -6.61 19.57
N ALA A 42 -3.49 -6.84 20.68
CA ALA A 42 -2.15 -6.33 20.95
C ALA A 42 -1.09 -6.95 20.02
N ILE A 43 -1.29 -8.18 19.55
CA ILE A 43 -0.43 -8.80 18.52
C ILE A 43 -0.65 -8.11 17.16
N ALA A 44 -1.90 -7.90 16.77
CA ALA A 44 -2.25 -7.21 15.52
C ALA A 44 -1.70 -5.77 15.52
N GLU A 45 -1.86 -5.03 16.62
CA GLU A 45 -1.31 -3.70 16.77
C GLU A 45 0.23 -3.69 16.63
N LYS A 46 0.94 -4.62 17.27
CA LYS A 46 2.41 -4.74 17.13
C LYS A 46 2.83 -5.06 15.70
N PHE A 47 2.07 -5.90 15.00
CA PHE A 47 2.31 -6.22 13.59
C PHE A 47 2.13 -5.00 12.69
N LEU A 48 1.03 -4.25 12.88
CA LEU A 48 0.78 -3.01 12.15
C LEU A 48 1.89 -1.99 12.41
N ARG A 49 2.27 -1.80 13.68
CA ARG A 49 3.34 -0.89 14.08
C ARG A 49 4.69 -1.25 13.44
N ALA A 50 5.03 -2.55 13.40
CA ALA A 50 6.24 -3.02 12.74
C ALA A 50 6.18 -2.78 11.22
N THR A 51 5.03 -3.04 10.60
CA THR A 51 4.79 -2.81 9.17
C THR A 51 4.92 -1.33 8.81
N PHE A 52 4.32 -0.44 9.60
CA PHE A 52 4.40 1.02 9.39
C PHE A 52 5.83 1.53 9.48
N ARG A 53 6.60 1.06 10.48
CA ARG A 53 8.03 1.37 10.60
C ARG A 53 8.83 0.84 9.40
N GLY A 54 8.49 -0.34 8.89
CA GLY A 54 9.11 -0.91 7.69
C GLY A 54 8.89 -0.05 6.45
N TRP A 55 7.66 0.43 6.23
CA TRP A 55 7.36 1.33 5.12
C TRP A 55 8.02 2.70 5.26
N MET A 56 8.04 3.27 6.47
CA MET A 56 8.82 4.49 6.74
C MET A 56 10.31 4.29 6.44
N PHE A 57 10.88 3.16 6.87
CA PHE A 57 12.26 2.81 6.54
C PHE A 57 12.47 2.71 5.02
N CYS A 58 11.58 2.03 4.29
CA CYS A 58 11.68 1.86 2.85
C CYS A 58 11.53 3.17 2.06
N ARG A 59 10.72 4.11 2.55
CA ARG A 59 10.64 5.48 2.02
C ARG A 59 11.99 6.19 2.15
N ASP A 60 12.59 6.12 3.33
CA ASP A 60 13.77 6.90 3.69
C ASP A 60 15.10 6.21 3.28
N ASN A 61 15.06 4.92 2.98
CA ASN A 61 16.22 4.06 2.71
C ASN A 61 15.96 3.14 1.51
N LEU A 62 15.59 3.73 0.37
CA LEU A 62 15.15 3.02 -0.83
C LEU A 62 16.13 1.89 -1.23
N ASP A 63 17.43 2.19 -1.33
CA ASP A 63 18.46 1.21 -1.72
C ASP A 63 18.53 0.00 -0.77
N ALA A 64 18.51 0.26 0.54
CA ALA A 64 18.56 -0.80 1.54
C ALA A 64 17.29 -1.66 1.49
N CYS A 65 16.13 -1.04 1.30
CA CYS A 65 14.87 -1.76 1.17
C CYS A 65 14.81 -2.62 -0.10
N VAL A 66 15.28 -2.11 -1.25
CA VAL A 66 15.45 -2.91 -2.47
C VAL A 66 16.34 -4.12 -2.20
N GLN A 67 17.50 -3.91 -1.57
CA GLN A 67 18.44 -5.00 -1.27
C GLN A 67 17.83 -6.06 -0.34
N HIS A 68 16.97 -5.69 0.61
CA HIS A 68 16.26 -6.67 1.44
C HIS A 68 15.41 -7.62 0.60
N VAL A 69 14.68 -7.11 -0.39
CA VAL A 69 13.87 -7.96 -1.28
C VAL A 69 14.74 -8.80 -2.20
N LEU A 70 15.83 -8.22 -2.73
CA LEU A 70 16.81 -8.95 -3.55
C LEU A 70 17.53 -10.06 -2.77
N ASN A 71 17.70 -9.90 -1.46
CA ASN A 71 18.29 -10.95 -0.61
C ASN A 71 17.28 -12.05 -0.27
N ALA A 72 15.98 -11.72 -0.19
CA ALA A 72 14.92 -12.67 0.11
C ALA A 72 14.63 -13.63 -1.06
N GLY A 73 14.98 -13.24 -2.29
CA GLY A 73 14.82 -14.05 -3.51
C GLY A 73 13.93 -13.35 -4.53
N PRO A 74 14.46 -12.41 -5.33
CA PRO A 74 13.66 -11.62 -6.23
C PRO A 74 13.34 -12.46 -7.46
N THR A 75 12.10 -12.37 -7.91
CA THR A 75 11.70 -12.96 -9.19
C THR A 75 12.00 -12.02 -10.36
N LEU A 76 12.28 -10.74 -10.08
CA LEU A 76 12.49 -9.66 -11.05
C LEU A 76 13.87 -9.02 -10.82
N GLY A 77 14.45 -8.40 -11.84
CA GLY A 77 15.77 -7.77 -11.76
C GLY A 77 15.81 -6.52 -10.85
N GLU A 78 17.01 -6.04 -10.53
CA GLU A 78 17.22 -4.96 -9.57
C GLU A 78 16.59 -3.64 -10.02
N SER A 79 16.80 -3.22 -11.27
CA SER A 79 16.23 -1.94 -11.74
C SER A 79 14.71 -1.94 -11.68
N HIS A 80 14.05 -3.07 -11.95
CA HIS A 80 12.60 -3.19 -11.80
C HIS A 80 12.16 -3.13 -10.35
N MET A 81 12.83 -3.85 -9.44
CA MET A 81 12.47 -3.82 -8.01
C MET A 81 12.63 -2.41 -7.42
N ARG A 82 13.68 -1.69 -7.85
CA ARG A 82 13.92 -0.29 -7.50
C ARG A 82 12.84 0.64 -8.03
N TRP A 83 12.48 0.50 -9.30
CA TRP A 83 11.40 1.27 -9.92
C TRP A 83 10.07 0.99 -9.21
N GLN A 84 9.74 -0.28 -8.96
CA GLN A 84 8.52 -0.70 -8.29
C GLN A 84 8.42 -0.08 -6.90
N LEU A 85 9.47 -0.13 -6.08
CA LEU A 85 9.43 0.49 -4.74
C LEU A 85 9.23 2.02 -4.82
N ASN A 86 9.81 2.68 -5.82
CA ASN A 86 9.61 4.11 -6.05
C ASN A 86 8.16 4.44 -6.43
N GLU A 87 7.51 3.61 -7.26
CA GLU A 87 6.09 3.76 -7.61
C GLU A 87 5.17 3.45 -6.42
N VAL A 88 5.44 2.38 -5.67
CA VAL A 88 4.63 1.99 -4.50
C VAL A 88 4.71 3.04 -3.40
N ASN A 89 5.89 3.60 -3.14
CA ASN A 89 6.00 4.72 -2.20
C ASN A 89 5.12 5.91 -2.61
N ALA A 90 4.93 6.18 -3.90
CA ALA A 90 4.05 7.25 -4.36
C ALA A 90 2.54 6.94 -4.19
N LEU A 91 2.17 5.68 -4.00
CA LEU A 91 0.81 5.27 -3.63
C LEU A 91 0.56 5.42 -2.13
N ILE A 92 1.61 5.40 -1.31
CA ILE A 92 1.54 5.51 0.15
C ILE A 92 1.72 6.97 0.60
N TRP A 93 2.63 7.71 -0.03
CA TRP A 93 3.06 9.03 0.44
C TRP A 93 2.67 10.15 -0.54
N PRO A 94 2.18 11.30 -0.03
CA PRO A 94 1.93 11.59 1.38
C PRO A 94 0.68 10.87 1.91
N SER A 95 0.76 10.43 3.17
CA SER A 95 -0.36 9.88 3.96
C SER A 95 -0.77 10.93 5.00
N PRO A 96 -1.66 11.88 4.69
CA PRO A 96 -1.98 13.00 5.59
C PRO A 96 -2.57 12.56 6.94
N ASN A 97 -3.26 11.42 6.98
CA ASN A 97 -3.82 10.84 8.19
C ASN A 97 -2.84 9.91 8.93
N GLY A 98 -1.61 9.76 8.42
CA GLY A 98 -0.65 8.75 8.85
C GLY A 98 -0.75 7.45 8.06
N ILE A 99 0.38 6.77 7.88
CA ILE A 99 0.46 5.51 7.14
C ILE A 99 -0.50 4.44 7.71
N GLY A 100 -1.21 3.76 6.82
CA GLY A 100 -2.06 2.63 7.17
C GLY A 100 -3.40 2.99 7.81
N VAL A 101 -3.69 4.29 7.98
CA VAL A 101 -5.03 4.75 8.38
C VAL A 101 -5.96 4.65 7.19
N MET A 102 -7.05 3.92 7.35
CA MET A 102 -8.07 3.80 6.32
C MET A 102 -8.80 5.13 6.13
N ASP A 103 -8.88 5.58 4.88
CA ASP A 103 -9.76 6.68 4.50
C ASP A 103 -11.20 6.17 4.37
N GLN A 104 -12.10 6.72 5.19
CA GLN A 104 -13.50 6.30 5.21
C GLN A 104 -14.20 6.56 3.88
N GLY A 105 -13.89 7.66 3.19
CA GLY A 105 -14.49 7.99 1.90
C GLY A 105 -14.06 7.00 0.81
N LEU A 106 -12.79 6.60 0.79
CA LEU A 106 -12.30 5.57 -0.13
C LEU A 106 -12.88 4.18 0.19
N TYR A 107 -13.07 3.85 1.47
CA TYR A 107 -13.76 2.63 1.86
C TYR A 107 -15.22 2.63 1.40
N ASP A 108 -15.96 3.70 1.65
CA ASP A 108 -17.36 3.84 1.25
C ASP A 108 -17.50 3.75 -0.28
N GLN A 109 -16.60 4.40 -1.04
CA GLN A 109 -16.55 4.27 -2.50
C GLN A 109 -16.29 2.82 -2.92
N THR A 110 -15.33 2.14 -2.27
CA THR A 110 -15.02 0.73 -2.56
C THR A 110 -16.24 -0.17 -2.35
N VAL A 111 -16.97 0.02 -1.25
CA VAL A 111 -18.20 -0.73 -0.97
C VAL A 111 -19.28 -0.43 -2.01
N ASN A 112 -19.49 0.85 -2.35
CA ASN A 112 -20.49 1.25 -3.34
C ASN A 112 -20.18 0.65 -4.73
N VAL A 113 -18.94 0.76 -5.20
CA VAL A 113 -18.51 0.17 -6.47
C VAL A 113 -18.72 -1.35 -6.46
N ALA A 114 -18.41 -2.03 -5.36
CA ALA A 114 -18.62 -3.47 -5.23
C ALA A 114 -20.10 -3.86 -5.25
N ILE A 115 -20.99 -3.06 -4.65
CA ILE A 115 -22.44 -3.29 -4.69
C ILE A 115 -22.99 -3.03 -6.09
N GLU A 116 -22.65 -1.90 -6.72
CA GLU A 116 -23.09 -1.55 -8.07
C GLU A 116 -22.62 -2.57 -9.11
N GLY A 117 -21.39 -3.07 -8.95
CA GLY A 117 -20.82 -4.14 -9.77
C GLY A 117 -21.40 -5.53 -9.48
N GLY A 118 -22.27 -5.69 -8.49
CA GLY A 118 -22.88 -6.97 -8.11
C GLY A 118 -21.93 -7.96 -7.42
N VAL A 119 -20.76 -7.50 -6.96
CA VAL A 119 -19.82 -8.30 -6.15
C VAL A 119 -20.36 -8.48 -4.73
N LEU A 120 -20.95 -7.42 -4.18
CA LEU A 120 -21.64 -7.45 -2.89
C LEU A 120 -23.14 -7.26 -3.09
N THR A 121 -23.95 -7.98 -2.30
CA THR A 121 -25.41 -7.81 -2.29
C THR A 121 -25.87 -6.79 -1.24
N ALA A 122 -25.01 -6.46 -0.27
CA ALA A 122 -25.22 -5.48 0.78
C ALA A 122 -23.87 -4.98 1.32
N ALA A 123 -23.88 -3.87 2.05
CA ALA A 123 -22.68 -3.38 2.74
C ALA A 123 -22.18 -4.41 3.77
N PRO A 124 -20.85 -4.51 3.99
CA PRO A 124 -20.29 -5.30 5.07
C PRO A 124 -20.78 -4.82 6.43
N ASP A 125 -20.72 -5.70 7.44
CA ASP A 125 -21.02 -5.29 8.81
C ASP A 125 -19.92 -4.37 9.38
N ALA A 126 -20.22 -3.71 10.50
CA ALA A 126 -19.30 -2.76 11.14
C ALA A 126 -18.03 -3.42 11.70
N GLY A 127 -17.97 -4.75 11.80
CA GLY A 127 -16.79 -5.50 12.22
C GLY A 127 -15.80 -5.74 11.08
N ALA A 128 -16.21 -5.57 9.82
CA ALA A 128 -15.39 -5.83 8.64
C ALA A 128 -14.14 -4.93 8.54
N VAL A 129 -14.15 -3.77 9.23
CA VAL A 129 -13.01 -2.85 9.28
C VAL A 129 -12.71 -2.44 10.71
N ARG A 130 -11.43 -2.49 11.07
CA ARG A 130 -10.90 -2.07 12.38
C ARG A 130 -9.82 -1.00 12.19
N THR A 131 -10.19 0.27 12.32
CA THR A 131 -9.26 1.41 12.20
C THR A 131 -8.58 1.76 13.53
N ASP A 132 -9.16 1.34 14.65
CA ASP A 132 -8.64 1.57 16.00
C ASP A 132 -7.25 0.97 16.21
N LEU A 133 -7.00 -0.22 15.66
CA LEU A 133 -5.69 -0.88 15.77
C LEU A 133 -4.60 -0.15 14.99
N ALA A 134 -4.92 0.40 13.81
CA ALA A 134 -3.99 1.21 13.02
C ALA A 134 -3.70 2.55 13.74
N ALA A 135 -4.72 3.19 14.31
CA ALA A 135 -4.55 4.40 15.11
C ALA A 135 -3.64 4.14 16.35
N ALA A 136 -3.93 3.08 17.13
CA ALA A 136 -3.12 2.70 18.28
C ALA A 136 -1.67 2.35 17.89
N ALA A 137 -1.48 1.68 16.75
CA ALA A 137 -0.15 1.39 16.23
C ALA A 137 0.65 2.66 15.91
N LEU A 138 0.01 3.71 15.39
CA LEU A 138 0.65 5.00 15.08
C LEU A 138 1.04 5.80 16.33
N GLU A 139 0.23 5.78 17.39
CA GLU A 139 0.46 6.58 18.60
C GLU A 139 1.82 6.35 19.27
N GLY A 140 2.47 5.21 19.05
CA GLY A 140 3.82 4.95 19.58
C GLY A 140 4.86 4.63 18.51
N ILE A 141 4.79 5.34 17.38
CA ILE A 141 5.86 5.42 16.39
C ILE A 141 6.52 6.80 16.46
N ASP A 142 7.84 6.81 16.62
CA ASP A 142 8.65 8.01 16.43
C ASP A 142 8.98 8.19 14.94
N GLY A 143 9.02 9.44 14.46
CA GLY A 143 9.40 9.81 13.09
C GLY A 143 8.23 10.31 12.24
N ASP A 144 8.50 10.53 10.94
CA ASP A 144 7.50 11.04 10.00
C ASP A 144 6.59 9.90 9.52
N THR A 145 5.42 9.79 10.14
CA THR A 145 4.36 8.83 9.77
C THR A 145 3.51 9.30 8.59
N THR A 146 3.72 10.52 8.09
CA THR A 146 2.92 11.13 7.01
C THR A 146 3.66 11.19 5.68
N GLY A 147 4.99 11.22 5.68
CA GLY A 147 5.81 11.31 4.48
C GLY A 147 5.53 12.58 3.67
N ALA A 148 5.18 13.70 4.32
CA ALA A 148 4.77 14.93 3.63
C ALA A 148 5.84 15.47 2.66
N GLY A 149 7.11 15.18 2.94
CA GLY A 149 8.25 15.56 2.08
C GLY A 149 8.65 14.52 1.03
N PHE A 150 7.91 13.42 0.88
CA PHE A 150 8.25 12.39 -0.10
C PHE A 150 8.19 12.95 -1.53
N SER A 151 9.20 12.60 -2.31
CA SER A 151 9.21 12.82 -3.76
C SER A 151 9.86 11.61 -4.42
N LYS A 152 9.29 11.17 -5.54
CA LYS A 152 9.89 10.12 -6.35
C LYS A 152 11.28 10.52 -6.83
N ILE A 153 12.15 9.51 -6.97
CA ILE A 153 13.43 9.66 -7.65
C ILE A 153 13.31 9.25 -9.12
N SER A 154 14.30 9.64 -9.93
CA SER A 154 14.49 9.05 -11.25
C SER A 154 15.12 7.66 -11.11
N VAL A 155 14.55 6.67 -11.78
CA VAL A 155 15.07 5.30 -11.82
C VAL A 155 15.29 4.94 -13.28
N GLU A 156 16.52 4.53 -13.62
CA GLU A 156 16.84 3.96 -14.92
C GLU A 156 16.41 2.49 -14.93
N LEU A 157 15.57 2.12 -15.90
CA LEU A 157 15.11 0.75 -16.11
C LEU A 157 15.99 0.07 -17.16
N ASN A 158 16.56 -1.09 -16.82
CA ASN A 158 17.33 -1.89 -17.77
C ASN A 158 16.41 -2.86 -18.53
N PRO A 159 16.83 -3.33 -19.73
CA PRO A 159 16.11 -4.39 -20.44
C PRO A 159 15.89 -5.62 -19.54
N GLY A 160 14.65 -6.12 -19.49
CA GLY A 160 14.29 -7.24 -18.61
C GLY A 160 14.15 -6.88 -17.12
N GLY A 161 14.41 -5.64 -16.75
CA GLY A 161 14.33 -5.17 -15.37
C GLY A 161 15.59 -5.43 -14.54
N GLU A 162 16.68 -5.90 -15.15
CA GLU A 162 17.97 -6.22 -14.50
C GLU A 162 18.55 -5.08 -13.68
#